data_AF-A0A3C1GBZ7-F1
#
_entry.id   AF-A0A3C1GBZ7-F1
#
_cell.length_a   1.000
_cell.length_b   1.000
_cell.length_c   1.000
_cell.angle_alpha   90.00
_cell.angle_beta   90.00
_cell.angle_gamma   90.00
#
_symmetry.space_group_name_H-M   'P 1'
#
loop_
_entity.id
_entity.type
_entity.pdbx_description
1 polymer ?
#
loop_
_entity_poly.entity_id
_entity_poly.type
_entity_poly.pdbx_seq_one_letter_code
_entity_poly.pdbx_strand_id
1 'polypeptide(L)'
;MTAGRHGGQNRRRRAVPDVLAALSDHQVLALTMWAEARGEAVEGRIAVGCVVRERVRDPRWPDTYCGVCLQTWQFSCWNSSDPNRAKLMQLTALFLADFAIRSSTPLNPMLRECLYLAEGIIGGQLLDRVERANHYLTRTLLERHPPAWTAGQVPVARVGGHAFFRL
;
A
#
# COMPACT_ATOMS: atom_id res chain seq x y z
N MET A 1 -19.97 -44.09 30.88
CA MET A 1 -20.88 -43.24 30.09
C MET A 1 -20.46 -41.79 30.32
N THR A 2 -19.57 -41.28 29.45
CA THR A 2 -19.83 -40.15 28.51
C THR A 2 -20.20 -38.84 29.23
N ALA A 3 -19.24 -37.96 29.51
CA ALA A 3 -18.68 -36.94 28.61
C ALA A 3 -19.64 -35.75 28.38
N GLY A 4 -19.15 -34.55 28.74
CA GLY A 4 -19.81 -33.28 28.46
C GLY A 4 -18.84 -32.11 28.61
N ARG A 5 -17.73 -32.12 27.86
CA ARG A 5 -16.89 -30.93 27.66
C ARG A 5 -17.67 -29.94 26.79
N HIS A 6 -18.11 -28.83 27.36
CA HIS A 6 -18.57 -27.70 26.56
C HIS A 6 -17.36 -26.95 25.99
N GLY A 7 -17.14 -27.16 24.69
CA GLY A 7 -16.22 -26.39 23.87
C GLY A 7 -16.71 -24.96 23.73
N GLY A 8 -16.11 -24.06 24.51
CA GLY A 8 -16.12 -22.63 24.19
C GLY A 8 -15.27 -22.41 22.95
N GLN A 9 -15.92 -22.08 21.83
CA GLN A 9 -15.23 -21.71 20.59
C GLN A 9 -14.37 -20.49 20.85
N ASN A 10 -13.06 -20.71 20.95
CA ASN A 10 -12.05 -19.68 21.04
C ASN A 10 -12.04 -18.95 19.69
N ARG A 11 -12.56 -17.71 19.62
CA ARG A 11 -12.39 -16.81 18.46
C ARG A 11 -10.90 -16.54 18.29
N ARG A 12 -10.19 -17.43 17.60
CA ARG A 12 -8.76 -17.32 17.35
C ARG A 12 -8.50 -16.01 16.61
N ARG A 13 -7.78 -15.08 17.24
CA ARG A 13 -7.18 -13.93 16.56
C ARG A 13 -6.33 -14.48 15.40
N ARG A 14 -6.66 -14.10 14.17
CA ARG A 14 -5.92 -14.51 12.97
C ARG A 14 -4.50 -13.93 13.02
N ALA A 15 -3.49 -14.70 12.61
CA ALA A 15 -2.11 -14.21 12.61
C ALA A 15 -1.93 -13.11 11.54
N VAL A 16 -0.99 -12.18 11.73
CA VAL A 16 -0.75 -11.09 10.75
C VAL A 16 -0.42 -11.60 9.34
N PRO A 17 0.40 -12.66 9.16
CA PRO A 17 0.63 -13.26 7.84
C PRO A 17 -0.68 -13.72 7.17
N ASP A 18 -1.57 -14.36 7.94
CA ASP A 18 -2.86 -14.85 7.43
C ASP A 18 -3.81 -13.71 7.05
N VAL A 19 -3.68 -12.55 7.71
CA VAL A 19 -4.46 -11.35 7.42
C VAL A 19 -4.00 -10.73 6.10
N LEU A 20 -2.69 -10.60 5.89
CA LEU A 20 -2.14 -10.03 4.66
C LEU A 20 -2.38 -10.94 3.45
N ALA A 21 -2.28 -12.26 3.64
CA ALA A 21 -2.56 -13.24 2.58
C ALA A 21 -4.04 -13.25 2.14
N ALA A 22 -4.94 -12.69 2.94
CA ALA A 22 -6.37 -12.60 2.61
C ALA A 22 -6.74 -11.34 1.81
N LEU A 23 -5.80 -10.41 1.61
CA LEU A 23 -6.04 -9.18 0.86
C LEU A 23 -5.88 -9.38 -0.64
N SER A 24 -6.70 -8.69 -1.43
CA SER A 24 -6.51 -8.60 -2.88
C SER A 24 -5.46 -7.55 -3.25
N ASP A 25 -4.94 -7.64 -4.49
CA ASP A 25 -4.05 -6.64 -5.08
C ASP A 25 -4.59 -5.20 -4.95
N HIS A 26 -5.90 -5.03 -5.14
CA HIS A 26 -6.58 -3.74 -5.02
C HIS A 26 -6.52 -3.19 -3.59
N GLN A 27 -6.73 -4.05 -2.59
CA GLN A 27 -6.72 -3.66 -1.18
C GLN A 27 -5.29 -3.33 -0.71
N VAL A 28 -4.31 -4.14 -1.09
CA VAL A 28 -2.91 -3.88 -0.74
C VAL A 28 -2.40 -2.60 -1.41
N LEU A 29 -2.73 -2.38 -2.68
CA LEU A 29 -2.39 -1.14 -3.38
C LEU A 29 -3.06 0.07 -2.70
N ALA A 30 -4.34 -0.02 -2.36
CA ALA A 30 -5.07 1.06 -1.68
C ALA A 30 -4.47 1.40 -0.31
N LEU A 31 -4.15 0.39 0.50
CA LEU A 31 -3.51 0.55 1.81
C LEU A 31 -2.11 1.17 1.68
N THR A 32 -1.35 0.76 0.65
CA THR A 32 -0.02 1.32 0.36
C THR A 32 -0.11 2.79 -0.03
N MET A 33 -0.98 3.15 -0.98
CA MET A 33 -1.18 4.56 -1.38
C MET A 33 -1.64 5.42 -0.20
N TRP A 34 -2.56 4.92 0.63
CA TRP A 34 -2.98 5.61 1.84
C TRP A 34 -1.80 5.82 2.80
N ALA A 35 -0.99 4.80 3.06
CA ALA A 35 0.10 4.90 4.01
C ALA A 35 1.20 5.88 3.55
N GLU A 36 1.56 5.81 2.27
CA GLU A 36 2.65 6.58 1.67
C GLU A 36 2.25 8.02 1.34
N ALA A 37 0.97 8.28 1.04
CA ALA A 37 0.53 9.55 0.48
C ALA A 37 -0.76 10.12 1.12
N ARG A 38 -1.15 9.70 2.34
CA ARG A 38 -2.31 10.27 3.08
C ARG A 38 -2.24 11.78 3.34
N GLY A 39 -1.03 12.34 3.35
CA GLY A 39 -0.82 13.79 3.50
C GLY A 39 -0.87 14.56 2.18
N GLU A 40 -0.99 13.86 1.06
CA GLU A 40 -0.92 14.42 -0.28
C GLU A 40 -2.30 14.61 -0.91
N ALA A 41 -2.35 15.45 -1.94
CA ALA A 41 -3.50 15.52 -2.84
C ALA A 41 -3.74 14.16 -3.56
N VAL A 42 -4.87 14.04 -4.25
CA VAL A 42 -5.26 12.81 -4.98
C VAL A 42 -4.15 12.40 -5.96
N GLU A 43 -3.53 13.37 -6.61
CA GLU A 43 -2.43 13.20 -7.55
C GLU A 43 -1.22 12.51 -6.91
N GLY A 44 -0.92 12.79 -5.64
CA GLY A 44 0.18 12.14 -4.91
C GLY A 44 -0.09 10.66 -4.65
N ARG A 45 -1.34 10.30 -4.33
CA ARG A 45 -1.76 8.90 -4.19
C ARG A 45 -1.69 8.16 -5.52
N ILE A 46 -2.18 8.78 -6.60
CA ILE A 46 -2.06 8.24 -7.97
C ILE A 46 -0.60 8.04 -8.36
N ALA A 47 0.27 9.00 -8.04
CA ALA A 47 1.69 8.95 -8.36
C ALA A 47 2.39 7.75 -7.69
N VAL A 48 2.13 7.50 -6.40
CA VAL A 48 2.62 6.29 -5.71
C VAL A 48 2.08 5.02 -6.37
N GLY A 49 0.80 4.99 -6.71
CA GLY A 49 0.19 3.85 -7.39
C GLY A 49 0.78 3.58 -8.79
N CYS A 50 1.15 4.64 -9.52
CA CYS A 50 1.85 4.53 -10.81
C CYS A 50 3.23 3.89 -10.65
N VAL A 51 3.97 4.23 -9.59
CA VAL A 51 5.26 3.58 -9.27
C VAL A 51 5.08 2.08 -9.03
N VAL A 52 4.07 1.69 -8.24
CA VAL A 52 3.78 0.26 -8.01
C VAL A 52 3.45 -0.44 -9.33
N ARG A 53 2.60 0.15 -10.17
CA ARG A 53 2.27 -0.40 -11.49
C ARG A 53 3.49 -0.55 -12.38
N GLU A 54 4.41 0.41 -12.38
CA GLU A 54 5.63 0.31 -13.18
C GLU A 54 6.54 -0.81 -12.66
N ARG A 55 6.65 -0.97 -11.34
CA ARG A 55 7.40 -2.09 -10.74
C ARG A 55 6.79 -3.45 -11.10
N VAL A 56 5.47 -3.59 -11.07
CA VAL A 56 4.78 -4.83 -11.51
C VAL A 56 5.11 -5.18 -12.98
N ARG A 57 5.37 -4.18 -13.82
CA ARG A 57 5.71 -4.37 -15.24
C ARG A 57 7.20 -4.61 -15.49
N ASP A 58 8.04 -4.45 -14.48
CA ASP A 58 9.48 -4.52 -14.61
C ASP A 58 10.00 -5.81 -13.96
N PRO A 59 10.77 -6.64 -14.69
CA PRO A 59 11.21 -7.96 -14.22
C PRO A 59 12.15 -7.92 -13.00
N ARG A 60 12.62 -6.74 -12.58
CA ARG A 60 13.39 -6.56 -11.34
C ARG A 60 12.55 -6.71 -10.07
N TRP A 61 11.22 -6.63 -10.18
CA TRP A 61 10.29 -6.75 -9.06
C TRP A 61 9.30 -7.90 -9.29
N PRO A 62 8.57 -8.31 -8.24
CA PRO A 62 7.44 -9.23 -8.38
C PRO A 62 6.39 -8.73 -9.38
N ASP A 63 5.73 -9.65 -10.06
CA ASP A 63 4.74 -9.40 -11.13
C ASP A 63 3.31 -9.22 -10.61
N THR A 64 3.14 -9.02 -9.29
CA THR A 64 1.84 -8.78 -8.64
C THR A 64 1.90 -7.55 -7.75
N TYR A 65 0.78 -6.85 -7.60
CA TYR A 65 0.72 -5.66 -6.75
C TYR A 65 0.98 -6.01 -5.29
N CYS A 66 0.38 -7.11 -4.79
CA CYS A 66 0.71 -7.66 -3.48
C CYS A 66 2.21 -7.96 -3.34
N GLY A 67 2.81 -8.61 -4.33
CA GLY A 67 4.24 -8.93 -4.34
C GLY A 67 5.12 -7.68 -4.22
N VAL A 68 4.85 -6.65 -5.03
CA VAL A 68 5.60 -5.39 -4.99
C VAL A 68 5.42 -4.65 -3.67
N CYS A 69 4.18 -4.48 -3.21
CA CYS A 69 3.87 -3.69 -2.02
C CYS A 69 4.38 -4.34 -0.73
N LEU A 70 4.29 -5.67 -0.63
CA LEU A 70 4.68 -6.42 0.57
C LEU A 70 6.14 -6.89 0.53
N GLN A 71 6.87 -6.62 -0.57
CA GLN A 71 8.29 -6.89 -0.63
C GLN A 71 9.03 -6.13 0.47
N THR A 72 9.85 -6.85 1.23
CA THR A 72 10.53 -6.30 2.41
C THR A 72 11.32 -5.04 2.04
N TRP A 73 11.20 -4.01 2.88
CA TRP A 73 11.88 -2.72 2.73
C TRP A 73 11.44 -1.84 1.55
N GLN A 74 10.52 -2.28 0.68
CA GLN A 74 10.05 -1.44 -0.43
C GLN A 74 9.09 -0.34 0.03
N PHE A 75 8.25 -0.63 1.02
CA PHE A 75 7.30 0.30 1.61
C PHE A 75 7.32 0.14 3.13
N SER A 76 7.87 1.13 3.84
CA SER A 76 8.16 0.98 5.28
C SER A 76 6.90 0.76 6.11
N CYS A 77 5.75 1.24 5.64
CA CYS A 77 4.47 1.09 6.33
C CYS A 77 4.07 -0.36 6.65
N TRP A 78 4.60 -1.35 5.92
CA TRP A 78 4.37 -2.78 6.18
C TRP A 78 5.36 -3.38 7.19
N ASN A 79 6.50 -2.74 7.43
CA ASN A 79 7.57 -3.23 8.31
C ASN A 79 7.15 -3.20 9.77
N SER A 80 7.50 -4.25 10.53
CA SER A 80 7.12 -4.39 11.94
C SER A 80 7.54 -3.23 12.84
N SER A 81 8.60 -2.52 12.49
CA SER A 81 9.15 -1.38 13.23
C SER A 81 8.51 -0.02 12.89
N ASP A 82 7.63 0.06 11.89
CA ASP A 82 7.03 1.33 11.48
C ASP A 82 5.99 1.80 12.52
N PRO A 83 6.09 3.04 13.03
CA PRO A 83 5.19 3.56 14.05
C PRO A 83 3.73 3.67 13.58
N ASN A 84 3.49 3.75 12.27
CA ASN A 84 2.15 3.82 11.68
C ASN A 84 1.57 2.43 11.36
N ARG A 85 2.33 1.34 11.49
CA ARG A 85 1.87 -0.01 11.14
C ARG A 85 0.63 -0.43 11.92
N ALA A 86 0.52 -0.07 13.20
CA ALA A 86 -0.66 -0.41 14.00
C ALA A 86 -1.96 0.17 13.39
N LYS A 87 -1.90 1.42 12.91
CA LYS A 87 -3.03 2.08 12.23
C LYS A 87 -3.33 1.41 10.89
N LEU A 88 -2.30 1.03 10.13
CA LEU A 88 -2.47 0.29 8.87
C LEU A 88 -3.14 -1.07 9.11
N MET A 89 -2.73 -1.80 10.14
CA MET A 89 -3.34 -3.10 10.51
C MET A 89 -4.79 -2.96 10.98
N GLN A 90 -5.14 -1.88 11.67
CA GLN A 90 -6.54 -1.60 12.02
C GLN A 90 -7.39 -1.36 10.77
N LEU A 91 -6.92 -0.54 9.82
CA LEU A 91 -7.61 -0.33 8.55
C LEU A 91 -7.72 -1.63 7.72
N THR A 92 -6.68 -2.46 7.77
CA THR A 92 -6.67 -3.79 7.13
C THR A 92 -7.76 -4.69 7.72
N ALA A 93 -7.89 -4.73 9.05
CA ALA A 93 -8.94 -5.50 9.71
C ALA A 93 -10.35 -5.01 9.35
N LEU A 94 -10.52 -3.68 9.21
CA LEU A 94 -11.79 -3.10 8.75
C LEU A 94 -12.13 -3.51 7.32
N PHE A 95 -11.16 -3.54 6.39
CA PHE A 95 -11.38 -4.04 5.03
C PHE A 95 -11.90 -5.48 5.01
N LEU A 96 -11.28 -6.36 5.80
CA LEU A 96 -11.70 -7.75 5.88
C LEU A 96 -13.08 -7.91 6.53
N ALA A 97 -13.40 -7.09 7.53
CA ALA A 97 -14.71 -7.12 8.20
C ALA A 97 -15.85 -6.54 7.34
N ASP A 98 -15.59 -5.46 6.59
CA ASP A 98 -16.55 -4.84 5.69
C ASP A 98 -16.99 -5.81 4.58
N PHE A 99 -16.01 -6.48 3.96
CA PHE A 99 -16.26 -7.50 2.94
C PHE A 99 -16.97 -8.74 3.49
N ALA A 100 -16.60 -9.19 4.70
CA ALA A 100 -17.15 -10.42 5.28
C ALA A 100 -18.58 -10.26 5.83
N ILE A 101 -19.02 -9.06 6.22
CA ILE A 101 -20.25 -8.90 7.04
C ILE A 101 -21.23 -7.84 6.46
N ARG A 102 -20.89 -7.09 5.41
CA ARG A 102 -21.61 -5.83 5.07
C ARG A 102 -21.73 -4.94 6.31
N SER A 103 -20.59 -4.74 6.98
CA SER A 103 -20.51 -3.95 8.20
C SER A 103 -21.09 -2.56 7.96
N SER A 104 -21.94 -2.07 8.87
CA SER A 104 -22.43 -0.68 8.83
C SER A 104 -21.36 0.35 9.20
N THR A 105 -20.11 -0.08 9.46
CA THR A 105 -19.00 0.82 9.77
C THR A 105 -18.44 1.38 8.47
N PRO A 106 -18.61 2.68 8.18
CA PRO A 106 -18.09 3.25 6.95
C PRO A 106 -16.56 3.20 6.97
N LEU A 107 -15.98 2.65 5.90
CA LEU A 107 -14.55 2.78 5.64
C LEU A 107 -14.13 4.26 5.67
N ASN A 108 -12.90 4.52 6.10
CA ASN A 108 -12.30 5.83 6.01
C ASN A 108 -12.47 6.39 4.58
N PRO A 109 -13.00 7.62 4.38
CA PRO A 109 -13.29 8.15 3.05
C PRO A 109 -12.08 8.18 2.12
N MET A 110 -10.90 8.52 2.63
CA MET A 110 -9.67 8.52 1.86
C MET A 110 -9.22 7.11 1.49
N LEU A 111 -9.46 6.11 2.35
CA LEU A 111 -9.17 4.72 2.02
C LEU A 111 -10.12 4.18 0.94
N ARG A 112 -11.39 4.58 0.97
CA ARG A 112 -12.36 4.30 -0.10
C ARG A 112 -11.93 4.94 -1.41
N GLU A 113 -11.45 6.18 -1.36
CA GLU A 113 -10.87 6.86 -2.53
C GLU A 113 -9.65 6.09 -3.05
N CYS A 114 -8.72 5.69 -2.18
CA CYS A 114 -7.56 4.87 -2.57
C CYS A 114 -7.97 3.54 -3.21
N LEU A 115 -9.07 2.92 -2.76
CA LEU A 115 -9.58 1.69 -3.40
C LEU A 115 -10.09 1.95 -4.82
N TYR A 116 -10.86 3.03 -5.01
CA TYR A 116 -11.32 3.44 -6.33
C TYR A 116 -10.16 3.76 -7.27
N LEU A 117 -9.13 4.46 -6.76
CA LEU A 117 -7.91 4.73 -7.52
C LEU A 117 -7.14 3.45 -7.84
N ALA A 118 -7.06 2.49 -6.91
CA ALA A 118 -6.38 1.21 -7.13
C ALA A 118 -7.04 0.44 -8.28
N GLU A 119 -8.38 0.39 -8.34
CA GLU A 119 -9.13 -0.20 -9.45
C GLU A 119 -8.78 0.46 -10.78
N GLY A 120 -8.78 1.79 -10.83
CA GLY A 120 -8.40 2.53 -12.02
C GLY A 120 -6.93 2.37 -12.45
N ILE A 121 -6.02 2.13 -11.50
CA ILE A 121 -4.60 1.89 -11.80
C ILE A 121 -4.40 0.48 -12.35
N ILE A 122 -5.01 -0.52 -11.71
CA ILE A 122 -4.88 -1.94 -12.07
C ILE A 122 -5.55 -2.22 -13.41
N GLY A 123 -6.75 -1.68 -13.65
CA GLY A 123 -7.44 -1.83 -14.93
C GLY A 123 -6.89 -0.94 -16.05
N GLY A 124 -5.89 -0.11 -15.77
CA GLY A 124 -5.24 0.76 -16.77
C GLY A 124 -6.03 2.00 -17.17
N GLN A 125 -7.07 2.38 -16.45
CA GLN A 125 -7.90 3.55 -16.72
C GLN A 125 -7.24 4.87 -16.28
N LEU A 126 -6.36 4.83 -15.27
CA LEU A 126 -5.63 6.02 -14.81
C LEU A 126 -4.31 6.20 -15.57
N LEU A 127 -4.16 7.37 -16.18
CA LEU A 127 -2.94 7.77 -16.88
C LEU A 127 -1.74 7.83 -15.93
N ASP A 128 -0.57 7.48 -16.46
CA ASP A 128 0.70 7.73 -15.78
C ASP A 128 0.95 9.23 -15.61
N ARG A 129 1.33 9.62 -14.40
CA ARG A 129 1.60 11.02 -14.01
C ARG A 129 3.05 11.25 -13.60
N VAL A 130 3.88 10.21 -13.64
CA VAL A 130 5.25 10.24 -13.13
C VAL A 130 6.26 9.66 -14.12
N GLU A 131 5.95 9.72 -15.41
CA GLU A 131 6.87 9.37 -16.51
C GLU A 131 7.56 8.00 -16.35
N ARG A 132 6.78 7.00 -15.96
CA ARG A 132 7.22 5.62 -15.68
C ARG A 132 8.30 5.57 -14.61
N ALA A 133 8.22 6.44 -13.62
CA ALA A 133 9.05 6.34 -12.43
C ALA A 133 8.80 5.03 -11.70
N ASN A 134 9.89 4.42 -11.24
CA ASN A 134 9.91 3.19 -10.45
C ASN A 134 10.55 3.41 -9.07
N HIS A 135 11.01 4.63 -8.78
CA HIS A 135 11.55 5.04 -7.49
C HIS A 135 10.98 6.41 -7.12
N TYR A 136 10.83 6.67 -5.82
CA TYR A 136 10.53 7.99 -5.29
C TYR A 136 11.07 8.14 -3.88
N LEU A 137 11.16 9.38 -3.43
CA LEU A 137 11.42 9.75 -2.05
C LEU A 137 10.79 11.10 -1.74
N THR A 138 10.66 11.42 -0.46
CA THR A 138 10.20 12.77 -0.06
C THR A 138 11.24 13.80 -0.48
N ARG A 139 10.78 14.97 -0.90
CA ARG A 139 11.66 16.09 -1.28
C ARG A 139 12.54 16.51 -0.11
N THR A 140 12.01 16.47 1.10
CA THR A 140 12.79 16.70 2.34
C THR A 140 13.94 15.70 2.50
N LEU A 141 13.72 14.42 2.21
CA LEU A 141 14.80 13.42 2.28
C LEU A 141 15.84 13.66 1.18
N LEU A 142 15.38 13.96 -0.04
CA LEU A 142 16.26 14.29 -1.17
C LEU A 142 17.16 15.49 -0.87
N GLU A 143 16.62 16.52 -0.21
CA GLU A 143 17.36 17.74 0.13
C GLU A 143 18.30 17.56 1.33
N ARG A 144 17.88 16.81 2.36
CA ARG A 144 18.63 16.73 3.62
C ARG A 144 19.61 15.55 3.68
N HIS A 145 19.19 14.39 3.20
CA HIS A 145 19.95 13.14 3.30
C HIS A 145 19.67 12.25 2.08
N PRO A 146 20.10 12.65 0.87
CA PRO A 146 19.83 11.91 -0.35
C PRO A 146 20.46 10.50 -0.29
N PRO A 147 19.69 9.44 -0.57
CA PRO A 147 20.23 8.09 -0.73
C PRO A 147 21.26 8.02 -1.87
N ALA A 148 22.22 7.11 -1.77
CA ALA A 148 23.27 6.97 -2.81
C ALA A 148 22.72 6.75 -4.23
N TRP A 149 21.57 6.08 -4.36
CA TRP A 149 20.94 5.83 -5.66
C TRP A 149 20.42 7.10 -6.35
N THR A 150 20.30 8.24 -5.65
CA THR A 150 19.94 9.52 -6.28
C THR A 150 21.15 10.25 -6.86
N ALA A 151 22.38 9.78 -6.62
CA ALA A 151 23.59 10.46 -7.08
C ALA A 151 23.65 10.52 -8.61
N GLY A 152 23.74 11.73 -9.17
CA GLY A 152 23.74 11.96 -10.61
C GLY A 152 22.40 11.76 -11.32
N GLN A 153 21.32 11.44 -10.57
CA GLN A 153 20.00 11.22 -11.12
C GLN A 153 19.15 12.50 -11.06
N VAL A 154 18.38 12.77 -12.10
CA VAL A 154 17.42 13.88 -12.15
C VAL A 154 16.01 13.30 -11.99
N PRO A 155 15.18 13.84 -11.08
CA PRO A 155 13.79 13.42 -10.98
C PRO A 155 13.04 13.66 -12.29
N VAL A 156 12.31 12.65 -12.77
CA VAL A 156 11.45 12.74 -13.95
C VAL A 156 10.14 13.46 -13.64
N ALA A 157 9.71 13.45 -12.37
CA ALA A 157 8.53 14.19 -11.93
C ALA A 157 8.64 14.64 -10.48
N ARG A 158 7.86 15.67 -10.13
CA ARG A 158 7.64 16.11 -8.75
C ARG A 158 6.15 16.28 -8.53
N VAL A 159 5.59 15.49 -7.62
CA VAL A 159 4.16 15.53 -7.29
C VAL A 159 4.05 15.69 -5.78
N GLY A 160 3.51 16.85 -5.37
CA GLY A 160 3.41 17.24 -3.97
C GLY A 160 4.73 17.16 -3.21
N GLY A 161 4.75 16.42 -2.11
CA GLY A 161 5.91 16.20 -1.25
C GLY A 161 6.97 15.24 -1.80
N HIS A 162 6.77 14.65 -2.98
CA HIS A 162 7.62 13.59 -3.52
C HIS A 162 8.38 13.98 -4.80
N ALA A 163 9.57 13.41 -4.95
CA ALA A 163 10.36 13.43 -6.18
C ALA A 163 10.47 12.00 -6.73
N PHE A 164 10.23 11.85 -8.03
CA PHE A 164 10.09 10.56 -8.71
C PHE A 164 11.21 10.36 -9.72
N PHE A 165 11.73 9.13 -9.82
CA PHE A 165 12.90 8.78 -10.62
C PHE A 165 12.61 7.51 -11.43
N ARG A 166 13.23 7.45 -12.62
CA ARG A 166 13.24 6.26 -13.47
C ARG A 166 14.65 5.70 -13.55
N LEU A 167 14.89 4.58 -12.86
CA LEU A 167 16.19 3.91 -12.73
C LEU A 167 16.16 2.50 -13.35
#